data_AF-A0A8J7LUX0-F1
#
_entry.id   AF-A0A8J7LUX0-F1
#
_cell.length_a   1.000
_cell.length_b   1.000
_cell.length_c   1.000
_cell.angle_alpha   90.00
_cell.angle_beta   90.00
_cell.angle_gamma   90.00
#
_symmetry.space_group_name_H-M   'P 1'
#
loop_
_entity.id
_entity.type
_entity.pdbx_description
1 polymer ?
#
loop_
_entity_poly.entity_id
_entity_poly.type
_entity_poly.pdbx_seq_one_letter_code
_entity_poly.pdbx_strand_id
1 'polypeptide(L)'
;MATSHPIPGRAGQALDQRLNQVREGCTSCGACTRDCAFLQKYGTPKRLAETYDRSDPETVRRSFECSLCGLCETQCPEGLELDAFFLEMRRDAVERGEGIFPEHRPLVTYERLGTSPRFTLYRLPQGCRTVFFPGCSLAGTRPDGVRNIFAALQKAEPTAGIVFDCCMKPSHMLGRERQVDTMFSELRQWLIEAGVREVLVACPNCQAMFAAFGAGLKVKTVWEALDAAGFEPTPTHGVVTVHDPCVVRNFPATHQAVRNLLRRQGVAIEEMAHSGTRTVCCGKGGAVDMLNPELAASWGELRKEEAAGRWVVTYCAGCVQGLGRYTSTDHLVDLLFAPEQTLAGRKKGAAAPFTYVNRLLLKRSFKRKEGFAVTKERNPQPGQPARGPWKPILAALLLIAAVAAVQLSGGTQYLQQERLQALIGSYGALAPAAYVLLYALAPVLFLPGLPITIVGGIVFGPVWGVVYTIVGATAGASLAFLVARYVARDWVAAKLTGPRWDKLDREVAQHGWKVVAFTRLIPAFPFNLLNYAFGLTSVSFLQYLVATFVCMLPACIAYIVFSSSLLGLISGKVSPTALVGIVLIALVSLLPVAYRKIKGRTAVEAGQE
;
A
#
# COMPACT_ATOMS: atom_id res chain seq x y z
N MET A 1 -12.00 35.46 -11.63
CA MET A 1 -11.73 35.26 -13.07
C MET A 1 -11.77 33.78 -13.37
N ALA A 2 -12.58 33.37 -14.34
CA ALA A 2 -12.88 31.98 -14.65
C ALA A 2 -11.61 31.20 -15.02
N THR A 3 -11.40 30.06 -14.36
CA THR A 3 -10.32 29.11 -14.69
C THR A 3 -10.67 28.40 -15.99
N SER A 4 -10.06 28.85 -17.09
CA SER A 4 -10.08 28.17 -18.37
C SER A 4 -9.48 26.76 -18.24
N HIS A 5 -10.22 25.76 -18.72
CA HIS A 5 -9.72 24.40 -18.93
C HIS A 5 -8.38 24.44 -19.69
N PRO A 6 -7.38 23.60 -19.35
CA PRO A 6 -6.13 23.56 -20.09
C PRO A 6 -6.41 23.02 -21.50
N ILE A 7 -6.23 23.91 -22.47
CA ILE A 7 -6.18 23.60 -23.91
C ILE A 7 -4.98 22.66 -24.13
N PRO A 8 -5.10 21.56 -24.91
CA PRO A 8 -3.97 20.72 -25.29
C PRO A 8 -2.80 21.57 -25.82
N GLY A 9 -1.61 21.44 -25.23
CA GLY A 9 -0.41 22.24 -25.57
C GLY A 9 -0.01 23.30 -24.54
N ARG A 10 -0.84 23.61 -23.54
CA ARG A 10 -0.53 24.60 -22.49
C ARG A 10 0.59 24.14 -21.53
N ALA A 11 0.66 22.85 -21.18
CA ALA A 11 1.72 22.35 -20.29
C ALA A 11 3.10 22.41 -20.96
N GLY A 12 3.18 22.12 -22.26
CA GLY A 12 4.44 22.22 -23.01
C GLY A 12 5.00 23.65 -23.01
N GLN A 13 4.13 24.65 -23.21
CA GLN A 13 4.53 26.07 -23.14
C GLN A 13 4.94 26.49 -21.73
N ALA A 14 4.19 26.05 -20.70
CA ALA A 14 4.54 26.32 -19.31
C ALA A 14 5.89 25.72 -18.93
N LEU A 15 6.18 24.49 -19.37
CA LEU A 15 7.46 23.85 -19.15
C LEU A 15 8.62 24.58 -19.86
N ASP A 16 8.44 25.01 -21.11
CA ASP A 16 9.48 25.77 -21.84
C ASP A 16 9.82 27.08 -21.13
N GLN A 17 8.82 27.79 -20.62
CA GLN A 17 9.02 28.99 -19.81
C GLN A 17 9.84 28.68 -18.53
N ARG A 18 9.49 27.60 -17.81
CA ARG A 18 10.22 27.21 -16.59
C ARG A 18 11.65 26.76 -16.89
N LEU A 19 11.87 26.02 -17.98
CA LEU A 19 13.20 25.62 -18.41
C LEU A 19 14.09 26.85 -18.69
N ASN A 20 13.57 27.83 -19.43
CA ASN A 20 14.32 29.05 -19.74
C ASN A 20 14.60 29.89 -18.48
N GLN A 21 13.60 30.07 -17.61
CA GLN A 21 13.78 30.76 -16.32
C GLN A 21 14.91 30.15 -15.49
N VAL A 22 14.99 28.82 -15.41
CA VAL A 22 16.06 28.14 -14.65
C VAL A 22 17.40 28.19 -15.37
N ARG A 23 17.45 28.05 -16.70
CA ARG A 23 18.70 28.13 -17.49
C ARG A 23 19.37 29.49 -17.37
N GLU A 24 18.57 30.55 -17.46
CA GLU A 24 19.03 31.94 -17.43
C GLU A 24 19.25 32.43 -16.01
N GLY A 25 18.33 32.13 -15.09
CA GLY A 25 18.35 32.65 -13.73
C GLY A 25 19.21 31.86 -12.74
N CYS A 26 19.60 30.62 -13.02
CA CYS A 26 20.41 29.83 -12.08
C CYS A 26 21.92 30.09 -12.26
N THR A 27 22.57 30.57 -11.20
CA THR A 27 24.02 30.83 -11.16
C THR A 27 24.88 29.60 -10.91
N SER A 28 24.27 28.41 -10.77
CA SER A 28 24.96 27.16 -10.40
C SER A 28 25.79 27.24 -9.11
N CYS A 29 25.41 28.11 -8.17
CA CYS A 29 26.14 28.36 -6.91
C CYS A 29 26.21 27.16 -5.93
N GLY A 30 25.40 26.12 -6.14
CA GLY A 30 25.40 24.91 -5.30
C GLY A 30 24.71 25.06 -3.92
N ALA A 31 24.09 26.21 -3.60
CA ALA A 31 23.41 26.38 -2.31
C ALA A 31 22.34 25.29 -2.07
N CYS A 32 21.49 25.03 -3.07
CA CYS A 32 20.43 24.03 -3.01
C CYS A 32 20.92 22.57 -3.12
N THR A 33 22.17 22.32 -3.54
CA THR A 33 22.70 20.96 -3.67
C THR A 33 23.20 20.44 -2.33
N ARG A 34 23.56 21.32 -1.38
CA ARG A 34 24.16 20.93 -0.10
C ARG A 34 23.31 19.92 0.68
N ASP A 35 22.01 20.19 0.84
CA ASP A 35 21.12 19.41 1.71
C ASP A 35 20.07 18.59 0.92
N CYS A 36 20.27 18.42 -0.39
CA CYS A 36 19.32 17.74 -1.27
C CYS A 36 19.95 16.56 -2.01
N ALA A 37 19.70 15.34 -1.53
CA ALA A 37 20.24 14.11 -2.13
C ALA A 37 19.93 13.98 -3.64
N PHE A 38 18.76 14.44 -4.09
CA PHE A 38 18.40 14.44 -5.52
C PHE A 38 19.35 15.34 -6.35
N LEU A 39 19.61 16.56 -5.87
CA LEU A 39 20.49 17.50 -6.57
C LEU A 39 21.97 17.15 -6.39
N GLN A 40 22.36 16.51 -5.29
CA GLN A 40 23.71 15.92 -5.15
C GLN A 40 23.94 14.83 -6.20
N LYS A 41 22.93 13.99 -6.44
CA LYS A 41 23.02 12.89 -7.41
C LYS A 41 23.03 13.36 -8.86
N TYR A 42 22.15 14.32 -9.20
CA TYR A 42 21.91 14.69 -10.61
C TYR A 42 22.46 16.05 -11.04
N GLY A 43 22.98 16.85 -10.10
CA GLY A 43 23.57 18.15 -10.35
C GLY A 43 22.63 19.34 -10.10
N THR A 44 23.08 20.53 -10.48
CA THR A 44 22.37 21.79 -10.24
C THR A 44 21.07 21.87 -11.04
N PRO A 45 20.09 22.71 -10.61
CA PRO A 45 18.89 22.96 -11.39
C PRO A 45 19.18 23.43 -12.84
N LYS A 46 20.22 24.26 -13.04
CA LYS A 46 20.66 24.67 -14.37
C LYS A 46 21.04 23.49 -15.25
N ARG A 47 21.92 22.61 -14.76
CA ARG A 47 22.34 21.40 -15.50
C ARG A 47 21.14 20.51 -15.81
N LEU A 48 20.22 20.34 -14.87
CA LEU A 48 18.99 19.59 -15.08
C LEU A 48 18.11 20.22 -16.15
N ALA A 49 18.00 21.55 -16.19
CA ALA A 49 17.25 22.25 -17.23
C ALA A 49 17.93 22.17 -18.61
N GLU A 50 19.25 22.24 -18.69
CA GLU A 50 20.03 22.13 -19.93
C GLU A 50 19.99 20.72 -20.52
N THR A 51 20.03 19.70 -19.65
CA THR A 51 20.07 18.28 -20.05
C THR A 51 18.69 17.63 -20.18
N TYR A 52 17.61 18.33 -19.85
CA TYR A 52 16.27 17.77 -19.92
C TYR A 52 15.79 17.66 -21.38
N ASP A 53 15.63 16.43 -21.84
CA ASP A 53 14.97 16.08 -23.10
C ASP A 53 13.60 15.46 -22.80
N ARG A 54 12.55 15.88 -23.52
CA ARG A 54 11.18 15.35 -23.37
C ARG A 54 11.03 13.95 -23.97
N SER A 55 11.88 13.61 -24.93
CA SER A 55 11.86 12.35 -25.67
C SER A 55 12.70 11.24 -25.03
N ASP A 56 13.60 11.60 -24.11
CA ASP A 56 14.40 10.65 -23.35
C ASP A 56 13.61 10.15 -22.11
N PRO A 57 13.29 8.85 -22.01
CA PRO A 57 12.61 8.30 -20.85
C PRO A 57 13.39 8.47 -19.54
N GLU A 58 14.72 8.57 -19.59
CA GLU A 58 15.55 8.70 -18.39
C GLU A 58 15.40 10.08 -17.73
N THR A 59 15.51 11.16 -18.50
CA THR A 59 15.31 12.55 -18.03
C THR A 59 13.88 12.76 -17.54
N VAL A 60 12.89 12.19 -18.25
CA VAL A 60 11.48 12.19 -17.81
C VAL A 60 11.34 11.49 -16.47
N ARG A 61 11.85 10.26 -16.32
CA ARG A 61 11.80 9.51 -15.06
C ARG A 61 12.50 10.23 -13.92
N ARG A 62 13.65 10.86 -14.18
CA ARG A 62 14.41 11.65 -13.20
C ARG A 62 13.58 12.78 -12.58
N SER A 63 12.72 13.44 -13.35
CA SER A 63 11.83 14.49 -12.80
C SER A 63 10.88 13.97 -11.70
N PHE A 64 10.54 12.68 -11.73
CA PHE A 64 9.71 12.02 -10.72
C PHE A 64 10.50 11.55 -9.49
N GLU A 65 11.83 11.60 -9.52
CA GLU A 65 12.69 11.30 -8.38
C GLU A 65 12.94 12.51 -7.47
N CYS A 66 12.60 13.72 -7.92
CA CYS A 66 12.54 14.89 -7.04
C CYS A 66 11.47 14.68 -5.93
N SER A 67 11.74 15.10 -4.70
CA SER A 67 10.75 14.94 -3.62
C SER A 67 9.67 16.03 -3.58
N LEU A 68 9.79 17.07 -4.41
CA LEU A 68 8.92 18.26 -4.38
C LEU A 68 8.79 18.84 -2.96
N CYS A 69 9.92 19.03 -2.25
CA CYS A 69 9.94 19.49 -0.86
C CYS A 69 10.20 20.99 -0.69
N GLY A 70 10.50 21.69 -1.78
CA GLY A 70 10.75 23.14 -1.79
C GLY A 70 11.98 23.64 -1.03
N LEU A 71 12.83 22.77 -0.46
CA LEU A 71 14.02 23.22 0.27
C LEU A 71 14.98 24.00 -0.65
N CYS A 72 15.14 23.52 -1.89
CA CYS A 72 16.00 24.15 -2.89
C CYS A 72 15.56 25.58 -3.23
N GLU A 73 14.26 25.84 -3.27
CA GLU A 73 13.67 27.16 -3.50
C GLU A 73 13.94 28.09 -2.32
N THR A 74 13.74 27.60 -1.08
CA THR A 74 14.04 28.38 0.14
C THR A 74 15.52 28.73 0.28
N GLN A 75 16.42 27.91 -0.27
CA GLN A 75 17.87 28.12 -0.24
C GLN A 75 18.40 28.84 -1.50
N CYS A 76 17.55 29.16 -2.47
CA CYS A 76 18.00 29.75 -3.73
C CYS A 76 18.24 31.26 -3.57
N PRO A 77 19.47 31.76 -3.74
CA PRO A 77 19.75 33.19 -3.63
C PRO A 77 19.07 34.00 -4.74
N GLU A 78 18.80 33.38 -5.88
CA GLU A 78 18.13 33.99 -7.03
C GLU A 78 16.60 33.92 -6.96
N GLY A 79 16.04 33.31 -5.90
CA GLY A 79 14.59 33.22 -5.71
C GLY A 79 13.85 32.38 -6.75
N LEU A 80 14.51 31.39 -7.37
CA LEU A 80 13.89 30.53 -8.39
C LEU A 80 12.84 29.58 -7.80
N GLU A 81 11.68 29.48 -8.45
CA GLU A 81 10.58 28.56 -8.10
C GLU A 81 10.89 27.10 -8.52
N LEU A 82 11.85 26.50 -7.83
CA LEU A 82 12.39 25.18 -8.20
C LEU A 82 11.41 24.03 -7.94
N ASP A 83 10.49 24.15 -6.98
CA ASP A 83 9.46 23.12 -6.78
C ASP A 83 8.47 23.09 -7.97
N ALA A 84 8.02 24.27 -8.39
CA ALA A 84 7.16 24.43 -9.56
C ALA A 84 7.85 23.96 -10.85
N PHE A 85 9.14 24.23 -11.01
CA PHE A 85 9.95 23.74 -12.13
C PHE A 85 9.89 22.22 -12.29
N PHE A 86 10.14 21.45 -11.23
CA PHE A 86 10.05 19.98 -11.29
C PHE A 86 8.62 19.48 -11.44
N LEU A 87 7.64 20.18 -10.87
CA LEU A 87 6.24 19.83 -11.04
C LEU A 87 5.77 20.02 -12.49
N GLU A 88 6.19 21.08 -13.18
CA GLU A 88 5.86 21.30 -14.59
C GLU A 88 6.44 20.20 -15.50
N MET A 89 7.66 19.72 -15.22
CA MET A 89 8.21 18.56 -15.94
C MET A 89 7.30 17.33 -15.83
N ARG A 90 6.76 17.07 -14.64
CA ARG A 90 5.82 15.95 -14.43
C ARG A 90 4.49 16.17 -15.13
N ARG A 91 3.96 17.39 -15.09
CA ARG A 91 2.70 17.76 -15.76
C ARG A 91 2.79 17.52 -17.26
N ASP A 92 3.84 18.03 -17.90
CA ASP A 92 4.11 17.79 -19.33
C ASP A 92 4.21 16.30 -19.65
N ALA A 93 5.01 15.54 -18.89
CA ALA A 93 5.15 14.10 -19.09
C ALA A 93 3.82 13.34 -18.96
N VAL A 94 2.98 13.69 -17.98
CA VAL A 94 1.65 13.09 -17.82
C VAL A 94 0.70 13.46 -18.96
N GLU A 95 0.72 14.70 -19.43
CA GLU A 95 -0.12 15.12 -20.56
C GLU A 95 0.24 14.37 -21.85
N ARG A 96 1.52 14.04 -22.04
CA ARG A 96 2.01 13.22 -23.17
C ARG A 96 1.80 11.71 -22.99
N GLY A 97 1.33 11.27 -21.83
CA GLY A 97 1.13 9.85 -21.53
C GLY A 97 2.41 9.09 -21.17
N GLU A 98 3.52 9.79 -20.94
CA GLU A 98 4.84 9.25 -20.61
C GLU A 98 5.16 9.35 -19.10
N GLY A 99 4.26 9.96 -18.31
CA GLY A 99 4.31 9.97 -16.85
C GLY A 99 3.57 8.79 -16.21
N ILE A 100 3.48 8.81 -14.87
CA ILE A 100 2.80 7.79 -14.05
C ILE A 100 3.32 6.36 -14.31
N PHE A 101 4.47 6.05 -13.71
CA PHE A 101 5.06 4.72 -13.78
C PHE A 101 4.22 3.63 -13.08
N PRO A 102 4.39 2.35 -13.45
CA PRO A 102 3.72 1.22 -12.79
C PRO A 102 3.89 1.20 -11.27
N GLU A 103 5.03 1.67 -10.77
CA GLU A 103 5.36 1.80 -9.36
C GLU A 103 4.40 2.74 -8.62
N HIS A 104 3.81 3.73 -9.29
CA HIS A 104 2.82 4.65 -8.70
C HIS A 104 1.42 4.04 -8.56
N ARG A 105 1.16 2.84 -9.11
CA ARG A 105 -0.16 2.20 -9.11
C ARG A 105 -0.79 2.05 -7.72
N PRO A 106 -0.05 1.68 -6.64
CA PRO A 106 -0.61 1.64 -5.29
C PRO A 106 -1.13 3.01 -4.82
N LEU A 107 -0.40 4.10 -5.12
CA LEU A 107 -0.76 5.46 -4.73
C LEU A 107 -1.97 5.97 -5.51
N VAL A 108 -2.00 5.76 -6.84
CA VAL A 108 -3.16 6.08 -7.69
C VAL A 108 -4.39 5.29 -7.26
N THR A 109 -4.22 4.01 -6.90
CA THR A 109 -5.32 3.17 -6.40
C THR A 109 -5.83 3.67 -5.04
N TYR A 110 -4.93 4.06 -4.15
CA TYR A 110 -5.27 4.62 -2.84
C TYR A 110 -6.09 5.91 -2.97
N GLU A 111 -5.70 6.83 -3.85
CA GLU A 111 -6.47 8.04 -4.15
C GLU A 111 -7.84 7.74 -4.76
N ARG A 112 -7.90 6.84 -5.75
CA ARG A 112 -9.16 6.42 -6.38
C ARG A 112 -10.14 5.82 -5.37
N LEU A 113 -9.65 4.96 -4.46
CA LEU A 113 -10.48 4.46 -3.37
C LEU A 113 -10.87 5.60 -2.43
N GLY A 114 -9.93 6.50 -2.13
CA GLY A 114 -10.15 7.61 -1.22
C GLY A 114 -11.20 8.62 -1.67
N THR A 115 -11.46 8.72 -2.98
CA THR A 115 -12.51 9.54 -3.59
C THR A 115 -13.79 8.75 -3.93
N SER A 116 -13.85 7.46 -3.59
CA SER A 116 -15.03 6.65 -3.86
C SER A 116 -16.15 6.90 -2.83
N PRO A 117 -17.42 6.62 -3.18
CA PRO A 117 -18.53 6.72 -2.22
C PRO A 117 -18.23 5.93 -0.94
N ARG A 118 -17.60 4.76 -1.04
CA ARG A 118 -17.28 3.89 0.11
C ARG A 118 -16.45 4.57 1.20
N PHE A 119 -15.55 5.47 0.82
CA PHE A 119 -14.61 6.11 1.74
C PHE A 119 -14.84 7.61 1.93
N THR A 120 -15.86 8.15 1.27
CA THR A 120 -16.25 9.55 1.40
C THR A 120 -17.52 9.68 2.22
N LEU A 121 -17.60 10.77 3.00
CA LEU A 121 -18.76 11.12 3.81
C LEU A 121 -18.64 12.56 4.28
N TYR A 122 -19.69 13.33 4.10
CA TYR A 122 -19.82 14.73 4.48
C TYR A 122 -20.97 14.83 5.46
N ARG A 123 -20.70 15.35 6.66
CA ARG A 123 -21.69 15.50 7.74
C ARG A 123 -21.65 16.93 8.24
N LEU A 124 -22.72 17.68 7.98
CA LEU A 124 -22.83 19.10 8.37
C LEU A 124 -24.03 19.31 9.32
N PRO A 125 -23.82 19.90 10.50
CA PRO A 125 -24.90 20.42 11.35
C PRO A 125 -25.66 21.56 10.67
N GLN A 126 -26.83 21.91 11.21
CA GLN A 126 -27.55 23.10 10.76
C GLN A 126 -26.71 24.36 11.06
N GLY A 127 -26.61 25.27 10.10
CA GLY A 127 -25.79 26.48 10.24
C GLY A 127 -24.28 26.27 10.18
N CYS A 128 -23.81 25.07 9.80
CA CYS A 128 -22.39 24.74 9.71
C CYS A 128 -21.61 25.69 8.78
N ARG A 129 -20.66 26.43 9.33
CA ARG A 129 -19.71 27.29 8.58
C ARG A 129 -18.29 26.75 8.53
N THR A 130 -17.94 25.86 9.45
CA THR A 130 -16.59 25.32 9.61
C THR A 130 -16.64 23.80 9.52
N VAL A 131 -15.75 23.20 8.73
CA VAL A 131 -15.64 21.73 8.63
C VAL A 131 -14.26 21.24 9.00
N PHE A 132 -14.21 20.11 9.70
CA PHE A 132 -12.99 19.37 9.93
C PHE A 132 -12.72 18.38 8.78
N PHE A 133 -11.57 18.51 8.15
CA PHE A 133 -11.06 17.65 7.10
C PHE A 133 -9.80 16.91 7.59
N PRO A 134 -9.94 15.69 8.18
CA PRO A 134 -8.82 14.97 8.77
C PRO A 134 -7.78 14.48 7.76
N GLY A 135 -8.16 14.39 6.48
CA GLY A 135 -7.36 13.76 5.44
C GLY A 135 -7.49 12.24 5.43
N CYS A 136 -7.15 11.63 4.29
CA CYS A 136 -7.40 10.22 4.03
C CYS A 136 -6.49 9.26 4.84
N SER A 137 -5.22 9.61 5.07
CA SER A 137 -4.27 8.74 5.78
C SER A 137 -4.46 8.76 7.29
N LEU A 138 -4.78 9.92 7.87
CA LEU A 138 -5.02 10.02 9.31
C LEU A 138 -6.27 9.21 9.70
N ALA A 139 -7.35 9.32 8.92
CA ALA A 139 -8.58 8.56 9.10
C ALA A 139 -8.39 7.03 9.08
N GLY A 140 -7.38 6.52 8.37
CA GLY A 140 -7.07 5.09 8.34
C GLY A 140 -6.06 4.65 9.38
N THR A 141 -5.03 5.45 9.63
CA THR A 141 -3.95 5.09 10.55
C THR A 141 -4.35 5.31 12.01
N ARG A 142 -5.12 6.36 12.31
CA ARG A 142 -5.44 6.84 13.67
C ARG A 142 -6.90 7.29 13.78
N PRO A 143 -7.89 6.39 13.57
CA PRO A 143 -9.30 6.75 13.60
C PRO A 143 -9.73 7.38 14.94
N ASP A 144 -9.18 6.92 16.06
CA ASP A 144 -9.53 7.48 17.38
C ASP A 144 -8.96 8.89 17.58
N GLY A 145 -7.76 9.16 17.04
CA GLY A 145 -7.24 10.52 16.98
C GLY A 145 -8.16 11.48 16.23
N VAL A 146 -8.76 11.02 15.12
CA VAL A 146 -9.76 11.81 14.39
C VAL A 146 -11.02 12.08 15.23
N ARG A 147 -11.50 11.09 16.01
CA ARG A 147 -12.64 11.28 16.92
C ARG A 147 -12.33 12.29 18.00
N ASN A 148 -11.16 12.17 18.63
CA ASN A 148 -10.75 13.02 19.75
C ASN A 148 -10.57 14.46 19.30
N ILE A 149 -9.92 14.67 18.15
CA ILE A 149 -9.80 16.00 17.53
C ILE A 149 -11.19 16.58 17.24
N PHE A 150 -12.07 15.81 16.61
CA PHE A 150 -13.40 16.30 16.28
C PHE A 150 -14.23 16.63 17.52
N ALA A 151 -14.13 15.84 18.59
CA ALA A 151 -14.77 16.11 19.87
C ALA A 151 -14.23 17.40 20.51
N ALA A 152 -12.91 17.62 20.50
CA ALA A 152 -12.30 18.85 20.98
C ALA A 152 -12.75 20.07 20.16
N LEU A 153 -12.85 19.94 18.84
CA LEU A 153 -13.37 20.99 17.96
C LEU A 153 -14.84 21.30 18.23
N GLN A 154 -15.71 20.29 18.39
CA GLN A 154 -17.13 20.51 18.69
C GLN A 154 -17.37 21.16 20.06
N LYS A 155 -16.43 21.03 21.00
CA LYS A 155 -16.49 21.76 22.28
C LYS A 155 -16.29 23.27 22.08
N ALA A 156 -15.45 23.66 21.14
CA ALA A 156 -15.17 25.07 20.82
C ALA A 156 -16.16 25.65 19.81
N GLU A 157 -16.61 24.85 18.83
CA GLU A 157 -17.54 25.23 17.77
C GLU A 157 -18.59 24.11 17.58
N PRO A 158 -19.74 24.18 18.28
CA PRO A 158 -20.76 23.14 18.25
C PRO A 158 -21.33 22.86 16.85
N THR A 159 -21.30 23.85 15.95
CA THR A 159 -21.82 23.68 14.57
C THR A 159 -20.78 23.09 13.60
N ALA A 160 -19.58 22.74 14.07
CA ALA A 160 -18.53 22.20 13.23
C ALA A 160 -18.94 20.87 12.56
N GLY A 161 -18.84 20.83 11.23
CA GLY A 161 -19.04 19.63 10.42
C GLY A 161 -17.77 18.80 10.26
N ILE A 162 -17.89 17.63 9.65
CA ILE A 162 -16.75 16.76 9.31
C ILE A 162 -16.87 16.22 7.88
N VAL A 163 -15.74 16.18 7.18
CA VAL A 163 -15.65 15.75 5.78
C VAL A 163 -14.53 14.72 5.63
N PHE A 164 -14.92 13.48 5.32
CA PHE A 164 -14.01 12.44 4.88
C PHE A 164 -13.90 12.46 3.36
N ASP A 165 -12.74 12.84 2.84
CA ASP A 165 -12.42 12.80 1.42
C ASP A 165 -10.89 12.78 1.18
N CYS A 166 -10.48 12.64 -0.08
CA CYS A 166 -9.11 12.86 -0.52
C CYS A 166 -8.95 14.29 -1.06
N CYS A 167 -7.87 14.97 -0.66
CA CYS A 167 -7.54 16.31 -1.17
C CYS A 167 -6.83 16.30 -2.53
N MET A 168 -6.70 15.14 -3.19
CA MET A 168 -6.05 14.99 -4.51
C MET A 168 -4.55 15.32 -4.57
N LYS A 169 -3.87 15.44 -3.42
CA LYS A 169 -2.42 15.65 -3.38
C LYS A 169 -1.60 14.57 -4.12
N PRO A 170 -1.95 13.26 -4.09
CA PRO A 170 -1.26 12.26 -4.90
C PRO A 170 -1.29 12.54 -6.41
N SER A 171 -2.45 12.89 -6.96
CA SER A 171 -2.56 13.30 -8.35
C SER A 171 -1.75 14.55 -8.65
N HIS A 172 -1.84 15.58 -7.79
CA HIS A 172 -1.11 16.82 -7.97
C HIS A 172 0.42 16.60 -7.99
N MET A 173 0.98 15.88 -7.00
CA MET A 173 2.44 15.62 -6.96
C MET A 173 2.95 14.75 -8.11
N LEU A 174 2.06 14.00 -8.75
CA LEU A 174 2.38 13.18 -9.92
C LEU A 174 2.15 13.92 -11.24
N GLY A 175 1.69 15.18 -11.23
CA GLY A 175 1.42 15.96 -12.45
C GLY A 175 0.06 15.70 -13.10
N ARG A 176 -0.87 15.00 -12.43
CA ARG A 176 -2.22 14.69 -12.96
C ARG A 176 -3.19 15.86 -12.76
N GLU A 177 -2.83 17.04 -13.25
CA GLU A 177 -3.52 18.30 -12.92
C GLU A 177 -5.00 18.30 -13.33
N ARG A 178 -5.34 17.80 -14.52
CA ARG A 178 -6.75 17.70 -14.96
C ARG A 178 -7.63 16.91 -13.99
N GLN A 179 -7.08 15.87 -13.36
CA GLN A 179 -7.78 15.08 -12.35
C GLN A 179 -7.98 15.89 -11.06
N VAL A 180 -6.99 16.69 -10.67
CA VAL A 180 -7.06 17.59 -9.51
C VAL A 180 -8.13 18.65 -9.76
N ASP A 181 -8.08 19.34 -10.89
CA ASP A 181 -9.04 20.39 -11.25
C ASP A 181 -10.47 19.87 -11.21
N THR A 182 -10.72 18.69 -11.77
CA THR A 182 -12.05 18.08 -11.78
C THR A 182 -12.51 17.73 -10.36
N MET A 183 -11.71 16.94 -9.64
CA MET A 183 -12.14 16.36 -8.36
C MET A 183 -12.10 17.37 -7.21
N PHE A 184 -11.08 18.23 -7.16
CA PHE A 184 -10.96 19.21 -6.09
C PHE A 184 -11.97 20.35 -6.26
N SER A 185 -12.22 20.80 -7.50
CA SER A 185 -13.23 21.84 -7.74
C SER A 185 -14.64 21.38 -7.36
N GLU A 186 -15.01 20.13 -7.65
CA GLU A 186 -16.29 19.55 -7.22
C GLU A 186 -16.42 19.58 -5.67
N LEU A 187 -15.37 19.15 -4.96
CA LEU A 187 -15.33 19.19 -3.49
C LEU A 187 -15.48 20.63 -2.97
N ARG A 188 -14.66 21.55 -3.50
CA ARG A 188 -14.64 22.96 -3.09
C ARG A 188 -15.98 23.63 -3.33
N GLN A 189 -16.51 23.52 -4.55
CA GLN A 189 -17.74 24.18 -4.96
C GLN A 189 -18.90 23.72 -4.08
N TRP A 190 -19.00 22.40 -3.85
CA TRP A 190 -20.03 21.85 -2.99
C TRP A 190 -19.94 22.37 -1.56
N LEU A 191 -18.72 22.50 -0.99
CA LEU A 191 -18.55 23.05 0.36
C LEU A 191 -19.05 24.50 0.44
N ILE A 192 -18.69 25.33 -0.54
CA ILE A 192 -19.11 26.75 -0.59
C ILE A 192 -20.63 26.87 -0.69
N GLU A 193 -21.25 26.08 -1.58
CA GLU A 193 -22.69 26.02 -1.78
C GLU A 193 -23.43 25.52 -0.53
N ALA A 194 -22.84 24.57 0.20
CA ALA A 194 -23.35 24.08 1.47
C ALA A 194 -23.18 25.06 2.65
N GLY A 195 -22.67 26.28 2.40
CA GLY A 195 -22.52 27.33 3.42
C GLY A 195 -21.19 27.31 4.18
N VAL A 196 -20.28 26.38 3.88
CA VAL A 196 -18.97 26.30 4.50
C VAL A 196 -18.12 27.49 4.06
N ARG A 197 -17.37 28.06 5.01
CA ARG A 197 -16.45 29.19 4.81
C ARG A 197 -15.05 28.91 5.34
N GLU A 198 -14.91 27.99 6.30
CA GLU A 198 -13.62 27.60 6.85
C GLU A 198 -13.43 26.08 6.84
N VAL A 199 -12.23 25.64 6.49
CA VAL A 199 -11.83 24.23 6.50
C VAL A 199 -10.64 24.07 7.45
N LEU A 200 -10.86 23.30 8.52
CA LEU A 200 -9.81 22.89 9.46
C LEU A 200 -9.19 21.59 8.99
N VAL A 201 -7.90 21.59 8.68
CA VAL A 201 -7.18 20.40 8.17
C VAL A 201 -6.23 19.83 9.22
N ALA A 202 -6.20 18.50 9.38
CA ALA A 202 -5.16 17.85 10.22
C ALA A 202 -3.91 17.46 9.42
N CYS A 203 -4.05 17.32 8.10
CA CYS A 203 -3.00 16.83 7.22
C CYS A 203 -2.32 18.00 6.49
N PRO A 204 -0.99 18.15 6.58
CA PRO A 204 -0.21 19.17 5.86
C PRO A 204 -0.42 19.14 4.34
N ASN A 205 -0.57 17.95 3.77
CA ASN A 205 -0.90 17.80 2.35
C ASN A 205 -2.28 18.36 2.00
N CYS A 206 -3.25 18.27 2.91
CA CYS A 206 -4.56 18.89 2.70
C CYS A 206 -4.46 20.41 2.81
N GLN A 207 -3.66 20.93 3.75
CA GLN A 207 -3.40 22.37 3.88
C GLN A 207 -2.84 22.95 2.59
N ALA A 208 -1.78 22.34 2.03
CA ALA A 208 -1.20 22.78 0.76
C ALA A 208 -2.23 22.76 -0.39
N MET A 209 -3.05 21.69 -0.50
CA MET A 209 -4.06 21.60 -1.55
C MET A 209 -5.18 22.63 -1.39
N PHE A 210 -5.68 22.87 -0.17
CA PHE A 210 -6.70 23.89 0.06
C PHE A 210 -6.13 25.31 -0.09
N ALA A 211 -4.86 25.54 0.23
CA ALA A 211 -4.21 26.83 -0.04
C ALA A 211 -4.09 27.11 -1.55
N ALA A 212 -3.74 26.10 -2.35
CA ALA A 212 -3.56 26.24 -3.79
C ALA A 212 -4.89 26.24 -4.59
N PHE A 213 -5.85 25.37 -4.22
CA PHE A 213 -7.06 25.13 -5.01
C PHE A 213 -8.36 25.54 -4.30
N GLY A 214 -8.30 25.89 -3.02
CA GLY A 214 -9.47 26.14 -2.16
C GLY A 214 -9.98 27.58 -2.16
N ALA A 215 -9.72 28.37 -3.21
CA ALA A 215 -10.20 29.74 -3.33
C ALA A 215 -11.70 29.88 -2.95
N GLY A 216 -12.02 30.84 -2.08
CA GLY A 216 -13.35 31.01 -1.50
C GLY A 216 -13.56 30.31 -0.15
N LEU A 217 -12.59 29.51 0.32
CA LEU A 217 -12.57 28.91 1.65
C LEU A 217 -11.34 29.41 2.43
N LYS A 218 -11.53 29.77 3.70
CA LYS A 218 -10.45 29.97 4.64
C LYS A 218 -9.91 28.62 5.10
N VAL A 219 -8.59 28.49 5.20
CA VAL A 219 -7.91 27.24 5.53
C VAL A 219 -7.04 27.45 6.75
N LYS A 220 -7.19 26.60 7.75
CA LYS A 220 -6.39 26.62 8.98
C LYS A 220 -6.09 25.20 9.40
N THR A 221 -4.95 24.94 10.05
CA THR A 221 -4.76 23.60 10.62
C THR A 221 -5.58 23.41 11.89
N VAL A 222 -5.90 22.15 12.18
CA VAL A 222 -6.52 21.81 13.45
C VAL A 222 -5.60 22.11 14.64
N TRP A 223 -4.28 22.09 14.43
CA TRP A 223 -3.30 22.41 15.46
C TRP A 223 -3.40 23.88 15.86
N GLU A 224 -3.46 24.79 14.88
CA GLU A 224 -3.67 26.21 15.14
C GLU A 224 -5.06 26.51 15.72
N ALA A 225 -6.07 25.69 15.40
CA ALA A 225 -7.40 25.82 15.99
C ALA A 225 -7.41 25.39 17.46
N LEU A 226 -6.81 24.24 17.78
CA LEU A 226 -6.68 23.75 19.14
C LEU A 226 -5.81 24.67 20.01
N ASP A 227 -4.69 25.15 19.46
CA ASP A 227 -3.82 26.10 20.16
C ASP A 227 -4.58 27.39 20.53
N ALA A 228 -5.27 27.98 19.56
CA ALA A 228 -6.06 29.20 19.76
C ALA A 228 -7.26 29.00 20.70
N ALA A 229 -7.82 27.79 20.75
CA ALA A 229 -8.91 27.44 21.65
C ALA A 229 -8.46 27.14 23.09
N GLY A 230 -7.14 27.24 23.40
CA GLY A 230 -6.62 26.91 24.72
C GLY A 230 -6.76 25.42 25.06
N PHE A 231 -6.65 24.53 24.06
CA PHE A 231 -6.70 23.09 24.31
C PHE A 231 -5.53 22.67 25.21
N GLU A 232 -5.86 21.99 26.31
CA GLU A 232 -4.90 21.42 27.26
C GLU A 232 -4.73 19.92 26.98
N PRO A 233 -3.61 19.48 26.38
CA PRO A 233 -3.34 18.06 26.13
C PRO A 233 -3.04 17.29 27.41
N THR A 234 -3.15 15.96 27.36
CA THR A 234 -2.80 15.10 28.51
C THR A 234 -1.36 15.35 28.94
N PRO A 235 -1.09 15.75 30.20
CA PRO A 235 0.27 16.07 30.65
C PRO A 235 1.23 14.90 30.49
N THR A 236 2.47 15.19 30.11
CA THR A 236 3.57 14.22 30.06
C THR A 236 4.91 14.95 30.12
N HIS A 237 5.96 14.22 30.48
CA HIS A 237 7.33 14.73 30.47
C HIS A 237 8.21 13.92 29.52
N GLY A 238 9.31 14.53 29.08
CA GLY A 238 10.27 13.92 28.16
C GLY A 238 10.86 14.95 27.21
N VAL A 239 11.83 14.50 26.41
CA VAL A 239 12.48 15.29 25.36
C VAL A 239 12.10 14.72 24.00
N VAL A 240 11.67 15.59 23.09
CA VAL A 240 11.34 15.24 21.70
C VAL A 240 11.98 16.20 20.72
N THR A 241 12.10 15.81 19.46
CA THR A 241 12.33 16.72 18.32
C THR A 241 11.07 16.83 17.46
N VAL A 242 10.89 17.98 16.82
CA VAL A 242 9.80 18.19 15.86
C VAL A 242 10.32 18.05 14.43
N HIS A 243 9.68 17.19 13.63
CA HIS A 243 9.87 17.16 12.18
C HIS A 243 8.69 17.87 11.49
N ASP A 244 8.92 19.12 11.06
CA ASP A 244 7.94 19.90 10.31
C ASP A 244 7.82 19.38 8.86
N PRO A 245 6.64 18.93 8.40
CA PRO A 245 6.46 18.40 7.06
C PRO A 245 6.73 19.46 5.98
N CYS A 246 7.57 19.11 5.00
CA CYS A 246 8.05 20.05 3.98
C CYS A 246 6.94 20.80 3.22
N VAL A 247 5.78 20.18 3.00
CA VAL A 247 4.65 20.78 2.27
C VAL A 247 4.02 21.97 2.98
N VAL A 248 4.33 22.19 4.27
CA VAL A 248 3.85 23.35 5.04
C VAL A 248 4.99 24.24 5.53
N ARG A 249 6.16 24.15 4.90
CA ARG A 249 7.35 24.97 5.19
C ARG A 249 7.04 26.45 5.38
N ASN A 250 6.16 26.99 4.54
CA ASN A 250 5.82 28.41 4.50
C ASN A 250 4.61 28.76 5.40
N PHE A 251 4.29 27.93 6.39
CA PHE A 251 3.19 28.14 7.34
C PHE A 251 3.71 28.23 8.79
N PRO A 252 4.40 29.33 9.16
CA PRO A 252 4.99 29.48 10.49
C PRO A 252 3.96 29.43 11.63
N ALA A 253 2.71 29.85 11.38
CA ALA A 253 1.62 29.74 12.35
C ALA A 253 1.36 28.26 12.73
N THR A 254 1.39 27.35 11.76
CA THR A 254 1.26 25.91 12.01
C THR A 254 2.45 25.39 12.83
N HIS A 255 3.68 25.79 12.49
CA HIS A 255 4.90 25.39 13.20
C HIS A 255 4.85 25.83 14.67
N GLN A 256 4.40 27.07 14.93
CA GLN A 256 4.28 27.63 16.26
C GLN A 256 3.18 26.92 17.06
N ALA A 257 2.02 26.68 16.46
CA ALA A 257 0.90 26.02 17.14
C ALA A 257 1.28 24.61 17.64
N VAL A 258 2.00 23.83 16.83
CA VAL A 258 2.50 22.51 17.22
C VAL A 258 3.42 22.61 18.43
N ARG A 259 4.36 23.56 18.43
CA ARG A 259 5.29 23.77 19.54
C ARG A 259 4.58 24.27 20.81
N ASN A 260 3.59 25.14 20.67
CA ASN A 260 2.77 25.62 21.79
C ASN A 260 2.02 24.46 22.46
N LEU A 261 1.37 23.59 21.68
CA LEU A 261 0.67 22.42 22.19
C LEU A 261 1.62 21.46 22.93
N LEU A 262 2.79 21.20 22.37
CA LEU A 262 3.80 20.35 23.02
C LEU A 262 4.33 20.96 24.33
N ARG A 263 4.56 22.28 24.37
CA ARG A 263 4.98 22.98 25.60
C ARG A 263 3.90 22.94 26.68
N ARG A 264 2.62 23.19 26.33
CA ARG A 264 1.50 23.04 27.28
C ARG A 264 1.39 21.62 27.82
N GLN A 265 1.77 20.63 27.01
CA GLN A 265 1.80 19.23 27.45
C GLN A 265 2.87 18.93 28.51
N GLY A 266 3.90 19.77 28.65
CA GLY A 266 5.03 19.55 29.57
C GLY A 266 6.24 18.85 28.92
N VAL A 267 6.29 18.78 27.59
CA VAL A 267 7.37 18.14 26.82
C VAL A 267 8.44 19.17 26.43
N ALA A 268 9.70 18.84 26.66
CA ALA A 268 10.84 19.63 26.19
C ALA A 268 11.11 19.36 24.70
N ILE A 269 11.33 20.42 23.93
CA ILE A 269 11.61 20.34 22.49
C ILE A 269 13.07 20.69 22.25
N GLU A 270 13.83 19.72 21.75
CA GLU A 270 15.17 19.94 21.22
C GLU A 270 15.11 19.85 19.70
N GLU A 271 15.40 20.95 19.01
CA GLU A 271 15.28 21.02 17.55
C GLU A 271 16.43 20.30 16.85
N MET A 272 16.11 19.69 15.73
CA MET A 272 17.12 19.13 14.82
C MET A 272 17.80 20.27 14.05
N ALA A 273 19.01 20.02 13.51
CA ALA A 273 19.76 21.00 12.74
C ALA A 273 18.92 21.60 11.59
N HIS A 274 18.13 20.76 10.91
CA HIS A 274 17.13 21.19 9.96
C HIS A 274 15.72 21.11 10.56
N SER A 275 15.16 22.27 10.89
CA SER A 275 13.83 22.44 11.47
C SER A 275 13.05 23.60 10.84
N GLY A 276 11.74 23.66 11.09
CA GLY A 276 10.86 24.73 10.63
C GLY A 276 10.93 24.93 9.11
N THR A 277 11.20 26.16 8.68
CA THR A 277 11.29 26.55 7.27
C THR A 277 12.49 25.92 6.55
N ARG A 278 13.44 25.29 7.26
CA ARG A 278 14.63 24.64 6.69
C ARG A 278 14.58 23.12 6.72
N THR A 279 13.46 22.51 7.14
CA THR A 279 13.34 21.05 7.26
C THR A 279 13.65 20.33 5.95
N VAL A 280 14.39 19.22 6.06
CA VAL A 280 14.71 18.31 4.94
C VAL A 280 13.59 17.29 4.72
N CYS A 281 13.47 16.74 3.51
CA CYS A 281 12.49 15.71 3.17
C CYS A 281 12.53 14.50 4.12
N CYS A 282 11.40 13.82 4.30
CA CYS A 282 11.30 12.55 5.04
C CYS A 282 11.45 11.29 4.15
N GLY A 283 11.78 11.48 2.87
CA GLY A 283 11.84 10.41 1.87
C GLY A 283 10.49 10.01 1.24
N LYS A 284 9.36 10.56 1.69
CA LYS A 284 8.02 10.28 1.11
C LYS A 284 7.51 11.34 0.13
N GLY A 285 8.18 12.49 0.05
CA GLY A 285 7.77 13.58 -0.82
C GLY A 285 7.77 13.16 -2.29
N GLY A 286 6.80 13.65 -3.07
CA GLY A 286 6.76 13.41 -4.52
C GLY A 286 6.61 11.93 -4.94
N ALA A 287 6.30 11.02 -4.01
CA ALA A 287 6.28 9.57 -4.20
C ALA A 287 7.64 8.96 -4.59
N VAL A 288 8.74 9.63 -4.26
CA VAL A 288 10.11 9.19 -4.60
C VAL A 288 10.43 7.80 -4.06
N ASP A 289 9.93 7.42 -2.87
CA ASP A 289 10.18 6.09 -2.30
C ASP A 289 9.60 4.93 -3.11
N MET A 290 8.64 5.21 -4.00
CA MET A 290 8.07 4.19 -4.88
C MET A 290 8.95 3.95 -6.12
N LEU A 291 9.62 5.01 -6.57
CA LEU A 291 10.39 5.03 -7.82
C LEU A 291 11.90 4.80 -7.58
N ASN A 292 12.45 5.46 -6.57
CA ASN A 292 13.84 5.40 -6.16
C ASN A 292 13.96 5.26 -4.61
N PRO A 293 13.80 4.04 -4.07
CA PRO A 293 13.86 3.80 -2.62
C PRO A 293 15.22 4.13 -1.99
N GLU A 294 16.32 3.95 -2.73
CA GLU A 294 17.68 4.26 -2.27
C GLU A 294 17.86 5.77 -2.10
N LEU A 295 17.41 6.55 -3.07
CA LEU A 295 17.40 8.01 -2.96
C LEU A 295 16.48 8.48 -1.83
N ALA A 296 15.33 7.82 -1.64
CA ALA A 296 14.45 8.12 -0.52
C ALA A 296 15.09 7.83 0.85
N ALA A 297 15.96 6.81 0.91
CA ALA A 297 16.62 6.38 2.14
C ALA A 297 17.68 7.37 2.63
N SER A 298 18.40 8.05 1.73
CA SER A 298 19.42 9.02 2.13
C SER A 298 18.86 10.17 2.98
N TRP A 299 17.66 10.67 2.65
CA TRP A 299 16.97 11.64 3.49
C TRP A 299 16.53 11.06 4.83
N GLY A 300 16.17 9.78 4.88
CA GLY A 300 15.79 9.08 6.10
C GLY A 300 16.96 8.93 7.07
N GLU A 301 18.15 8.54 6.57
CA GLU A 301 19.37 8.41 7.36
C GLU A 301 19.84 9.77 7.90
N LEU A 302 19.89 10.82 7.05
CA LEU A 302 20.20 12.18 7.52
C LEU A 302 19.26 12.61 8.66
N ARG A 303 17.97 12.30 8.52
CA ARG A 303 16.96 12.65 9.53
C ARG A 303 17.14 11.89 10.84
N LYS A 304 17.60 10.64 10.78
CA LYS A 304 17.94 9.82 11.95
C LYS A 304 19.20 10.33 12.65
N GLU A 305 20.24 10.69 11.90
CA GLU A 305 21.47 11.27 12.45
C GLU A 305 21.17 12.55 13.23
N GLU A 306 20.45 13.48 12.62
CA GLU A 306 20.07 14.74 13.26
C GLU A 306 19.10 14.56 14.44
N ALA A 307 18.23 13.55 14.40
CA ALA A 307 17.38 13.22 15.55
C ALA A 307 18.24 12.75 16.75
N ALA A 308 19.41 12.15 16.49
CA ALA A 308 20.37 11.68 17.49
C ALA A 308 19.69 10.87 18.63
N GLY A 309 18.83 9.94 18.26
CA GLY A 309 18.10 9.06 19.19
C GLY A 309 16.89 9.69 19.90
N ARG A 310 16.63 11.00 19.72
CA ARG A 310 15.42 11.64 20.26
C ARG A 310 14.16 11.13 19.57
N TRP A 311 13.05 11.15 20.31
CA TRP A 311 11.75 10.80 19.75
C TRP A 311 11.29 11.88 18.77
N VAL A 312 11.03 11.50 17.53
CA VAL A 312 10.56 12.43 16.48
C VAL A 312 9.04 12.55 16.54
N VAL A 313 8.55 13.77 16.67
CA VAL A 313 7.14 14.10 16.57
C VAL A 313 6.90 14.81 15.25
N THR A 314 5.93 14.33 14.47
CA THR A 314 5.51 14.99 13.23
C THR A 314 3.99 15.02 13.12
N TYR A 315 3.44 15.91 12.32
CA TYR A 315 2.00 16.02 12.11
C TYR A 315 1.60 15.64 10.68
N CYS A 316 2.41 14.78 10.03
CA CYS A 316 2.11 14.16 8.75
C CYS A 316 2.23 12.63 8.85
N ALA A 317 1.13 11.92 8.56
CA ALA A 317 1.12 10.45 8.51
C ALA A 317 2.11 9.86 7.47
N GLY A 318 2.42 10.60 6.41
CA GLY A 318 3.46 10.24 5.44
C GLY A 318 4.85 10.29 6.08
N CYS A 319 5.18 11.38 6.79
CA CYS A 319 6.45 11.51 7.49
C CYS A 319 6.64 10.40 8.54
N VAL A 320 5.59 10.02 9.28
CA VAL A 320 5.63 8.87 10.20
C VAL A 320 6.01 7.58 9.47
N GLN A 321 5.40 7.30 8.31
CA GLN A 321 5.74 6.11 7.53
C GLN A 321 7.14 6.15 6.90
N GLY A 322 7.65 7.35 6.60
CA GLY A 322 8.99 7.56 6.07
C GLY A 322 10.05 7.37 7.13
N LEU A 323 9.99 8.17 8.19
CA LEU A 323 10.99 8.26 9.24
C LEU A 323 10.92 7.13 10.27
N GLY A 324 9.74 6.56 10.50
CA GLY A 324 9.54 5.45 11.45
C GLY A 324 10.28 4.16 11.10
N ARG A 325 10.94 4.10 9.93
CA ARG A 325 11.85 3.02 9.53
C ARG A 325 13.28 3.21 10.05
N TYR A 326 13.63 4.44 10.43
CA TYR A 326 14.99 4.86 10.76
C TYR A 326 15.12 5.31 12.22
N THR A 327 14.09 5.97 12.76
CA THR A 327 14.07 6.48 14.12
C THR A 327 12.65 6.47 14.71
N SER A 328 12.54 6.42 16.03
CA SER A 328 11.26 6.50 16.75
C SER A 328 10.49 7.74 16.31
N THR A 329 9.39 7.54 15.60
CA THR A 329 8.62 8.62 14.99
C THR A 329 7.13 8.38 15.20
N ASP A 330 6.46 9.34 15.82
CA ASP A 330 5.02 9.30 16.03
C ASP A 330 4.30 10.53 15.51
N HIS A 331 3.00 10.36 15.29
CA HIS A 331 2.17 11.48 14.90
C HIS A 331 1.83 12.31 16.14
N LEU A 332 1.80 13.63 16.00
CA LEU A 332 1.41 14.57 17.05
C LEU A 332 0.10 14.17 17.76
N VAL A 333 -0.89 13.63 17.04
CA VAL A 333 -2.16 13.21 17.62
C VAL A 333 -2.00 12.02 18.60
N ASP A 334 -1.01 11.16 18.41
CA ASP A 334 -0.77 10.05 19.32
C ASP A 334 -0.28 10.63 20.66
N LEU A 335 0.68 11.55 20.59
CA LEU A 335 1.26 12.20 21.75
C LEU A 335 0.24 13.05 22.49
N LEU A 336 -0.55 13.89 21.81
CA LEU A 336 -1.53 14.78 22.47
C LEU A 336 -2.64 14.04 23.23
N PHE A 337 -3.01 12.83 22.78
CA PHE A 337 -4.16 12.09 23.34
C PHE A 337 -3.80 10.78 24.05
N ALA A 338 -2.58 10.26 23.92
CA ALA A 338 -2.10 9.09 24.66
C ALA A 338 -0.57 9.13 24.81
N PRO A 339 -0.03 10.12 25.54
CA PRO A 339 1.40 10.37 25.58
C PRO A 339 2.21 9.21 26.15
N GLU A 340 1.78 8.63 27.27
CA GLU A 340 2.50 7.51 27.92
C GLU A 340 2.62 6.27 27.00
N GLN A 341 1.56 5.95 26.26
CA GLN A 341 1.59 4.83 25.32
C GLN A 341 2.46 5.14 24.10
N THR A 342 2.49 6.40 23.69
CA THR A 342 3.27 6.88 22.53
C THR A 342 4.76 6.83 22.86
N LEU A 343 5.20 7.47 23.95
CA LEU A 343 6.61 7.50 24.36
C LEU A 343 7.13 6.15 24.86
N ALA A 344 6.25 5.20 25.21
CA ALA A 344 6.61 3.81 25.46
C ALA A 344 6.69 2.95 24.19
N GLY A 345 6.43 3.51 22.99
CA GLY A 345 6.41 2.78 21.71
C GLY A 345 5.27 1.78 21.56
N ARG A 346 4.26 1.86 22.44
CA ARG A 346 3.10 0.95 22.49
C ARG A 346 1.95 1.39 21.58
N LYS A 347 1.88 2.68 21.24
CA LYS A 347 0.89 3.22 20.30
C LYS A 347 1.50 3.32 18.90
N LYS A 348 0.94 2.60 17.93
CA LYS A 348 1.38 2.63 16.53
C LYS A 348 0.17 2.85 15.61
N GLY A 349 0.37 3.60 14.54
CA GLY A 349 -0.64 3.76 13.49
C GLY A 349 -0.91 2.44 12.78
N ALA A 350 -2.16 2.20 12.38
CA ALA A 350 -2.53 0.99 11.65
C ALA A 350 -1.80 0.89 10.29
N ALA A 351 -1.43 -0.34 9.91
CA ALA A 351 -0.86 -0.66 8.60
C ALA A 351 -1.95 -1.13 7.61
N ALA A 352 -1.66 -1.13 6.31
CA ALA A 352 -2.52 -1.78 5.34
C ALA A 352 -2.56 -3.31 5.58
N PRO A 353 -3.71 -3.99 5.41
CA PRO A 353 -4.99 -3.48 4.91
C PRO A 353 -5.92 -2.87 5.98
N PHE A 354 -5.54 -2.92 7.27
CA PHE A 354 -6.39 -2.44 8.37
C PHE A 354 -6.70 -0.94 8.28
N THR A 355 -5.86 -0.14 7.63
CA THR A 355 -6.17 1.27 7.33
C THR A 355 -7.48 1.44 6.56
N TYR A 356 -7.81 0.54 5.64
CA TYR A 356 -9.08 0.58 4.90
C TYR A 356 -10.26 0.20 5.80
N VAL A 357 -10.10 -0.84 6.63
CA VAL A 357 -11.12 -1.26 7.61
C VAL A 357 -11.43 -0.10 8.57
N ASN A 358 -10.40 0.54 9.10
CA ASN A 358 -10.52 1.68 10.00
C ASN A 358 -11.27 2.84 9.36
N ARG A 359 -10.98 3.19 8.10
CA ARG A 359 -11.74 4.24 7.39
C ARG A 359 -13.21 3.88 7.24
N LEU A 360 -13.53 2.62 6.95
CA LEU A 360 -14.92 2.17 6.85
C LEU A 360 -15.64 2.21 8.20
N LEU A 361 -15.00 1.74 9.27
CA LEU A 361 -15.55 1.78 10.62
C LEU A 361 -15.74 3.23 11.12
N LEU A 362 -14.75 4.10 10.86
CA LEU A 362 -14.83 5.52 11.16
C LEU A 362 -15.98 6.17 10.40
N LYS A 363 -16.08 5.98 9.08
CA LYS A 363 -17.21 6.45 8.28
C LYS A 363 -18.55 5.96 8.87
N ARG A 364 -18.69 4.67 9.15
CA ARG A 364 -19.93 4.08 9.71
C ARG A 364 -20.32 4.72 11.03
N SER A 365 -19.36 4.98 11.92
CA SER A 365 -19.65 5.63 13.21
C SER A 365 -20.18 7.05 13.04
N PHE A 366 -19.64 7.84 12.10
CA PHE A 366 -20.12 9.19 11.82
C PHE A 366 -21.42 9.24 11.02
N LYS A 367 -21.69 8.20 10.22
CA LYS A 367 -22.97 8.04 9.52
C LYS A 367 -24.12 7.76 10.50
N ARG A 368 -23.85 7.08 11.62
CA ARG A 368 -24.83 6.79 12.68
C ARG A 368 -24.98 7.93 13.71
N LYS A 369 -24.02 8.86 13.77
CA LYS A 369 -24.07 9.97 14.73
C LYS A 369 -25.18 10.96 14.35
N GLU A 370 -26.04 11.29 15.30
CA GLU A 370 -27.13 12.28 15.16
C GLU A 370 -26.58 13.73 15.20
N GLY A 371 -27.45 14.72 15.02
CA GLY A 371 -27.09 16.14 15.11
C GLY A 371 -26.53 16.78 13.84
N PHE A 372 -26.76 16.15 12.67
CA PHE A 372 -26.27 16.66 11.38
C PHE A 372 -27.40 16.64 10.35
N ALA A 373 -27.73 17.82 9.84
CA ALA A 373 -28.78 18.05 8.85
C ALA A 373 -28.41 17.51 7.46
N VAL A 374 -27.12 17.51 7.10
CA VAL A 374 -26.65 17.06 5.79
C VAL A 374 -25.87 15.75 5.91
N THR A 375 -26.18 14.79 5.02
CA THR A 375 -25.35 13.62 4.75
C THR A 375 -25.10 13.51 3.26
N LYS A 376 -23.84 13.54 2.84
CA LYS A 376 -23.46 13.29 1.43
C LYS A 376 -22.31 12.30 1.35
N GLU A 377 -22.30 11.50 0.30
CA GLU A 377 -21.14 10.73 -0.18
C GLU A 377 -20.82 11.22 -1.60
N ARG A 378 -19.59 11.04 -2.10
CA ARG A 378 -19.29 11.41 -3.49
C ARG A 378 -20.06 10.51 -4.47
N ASN A 379 -20.37 11.05 -5.64
CA ASN A 379 -20.94 10.25 -6.73
C ASN A 379 -19.88 9.30 -7.30
N PRO A 380 -20.28 8.14 -7.84
CA PRO A 380 -19.39 7.31 -8.65
C PRO A 380 -18.79 8.12 -9.80
N GLN A 381 -17.50 7.98 -10.07
CA GLN A 381 -16.82 8.73 -11.14
C GLN A 381 -17.39 8.35 -12.53
N PRO A 382 -17.71 9.33 -13.41
CA PRO A 382 -18.12 9.06 -14.78
C PRO A 382 -17.03 8.28 -15.54
N GLY A 383 -17.42 7.29 -16.36
CA GLY A 383 -16.49 6.52 -17.20
C GLY A 383 -15.79 5.33 -16.52
N GLN A 384 -16.04 5.06 -15.23
CA GLN A 384 -15.63 3.78 -14.65
C GLN A 384 -16.68 2.72 -14.95
N PRO A 385 -16.34 1.59 -15.61
CA PRO A 385 -17.25 0.45 -15.63
C PRO A 385 -17.50 0.07 -14.18
N ALA A 386 -18.77 0.04 -13.78
CA ALA A 386 -19.16 -0.52 -12.50
C ALA A 386 -18.65 -1.96 -12.47
N ARG A 387 -17.47 -2.19 -11.89
CA ARG A 387 -17.05 -3.52 -11.45
C ARG A 387 -17.91 -3.82 -10.24
N GLY A 388 -19.19 -4.07 -10.50
CA GLY A 388 -20.11 -4.54 -9.50
C GLY A 388 -19.51 -5.77 -8.83
N PRO A 389 -19.86 -6.05 -7.57
CA PRO A 389 -19.45 -7.28 -6.93
C PRO A 389 -19.99 -8.52 -7.65
N TRP A 390 -20.72 -8.36 -8.76
CA TRP A 390 -21.22 -9.41 -9.62
C TRP A 390 -20.15 -10.41 -10.05
N LYS A 391 -18.87 -10.05 -10.29
CA LYS A 391 -17.86 -11.07 -10.64
C LYS A 391 -17.57 -12.06 -9.49
N PRO A 392 -17.25 -11.60 -8.26
CA PRO A 392 -17.12 -12.51 -7.13
C PRO A 392 -18.47 -13.10 -6.65
N ILE A 393 -19.59 -12.39 -6.77
CA ILE A 393 -20.92 -12.90 -6.46
C ILE A 393 -21.36 -13.96 -7.47
N LEU A 394 -21.11 -13.77 -8.76
CA LEU A 394 -21.37 -14.75 -9.81
C LEU A 394 -20.46 -15.96 -9.65
N ALA A 395 -19.19 -15.77 -9.30
CA ALA A 395 -18.31 -16.90 -8.96
C ALA A 395 -18.84 -17.68 -7.74
N ALA A 396 -19.33 -17.00 -6.70
CA ALA A 396 -19.95 -17.64 -5.54
C ALA A 396 -21.29 -18.32 -5.89
N LEU A 397 -22.13 -17.69 -6.72
CA LEU A 397 -23.41 -18.25 -7.18
C LEU A 397 -23.22 -19.43 -8.12
N LEU A 398 -22.22 -19.40 -9.01
CA LEU A 398 -21.83 -20.52 -9.85
C LEU A 398 -21.29 -21.67 -9.00
N LEU A 399 -20.52 -21.39 -7.94
CA LEU A 399 -20.07 -22.40 -7.00
C LEU A 399 -21.24 -23.01 -6.23
N ILE A 400 -22.17 -22.20 -5.73
CA ILE A 400 -23.39 -22.65 -5.04
C ILE A 400 -24.28 -23.45 -5.98
N ALA A 401 -24.46 -23.01 -7.23
CA ALA A 401 -25.23 -23.72 -8.25
C ALA A 401 -24.57 -25.04 -8.66
N ALA A 402 -23.24 -25.09 -8.75
CA ALA A 402 -22.50 -26.34 -8.99
C ALA A 402 -22.67 -27.33 -7.83
N VAL A 403 -22.56 -26.85 -6.58
CA VAL A 403 -22.80 -27.67 -5.38
C VAL A 403 -24.25 -28.15 -5.31
N ALA A 404 -25.22 -27.28 -5.59
CA ALA A 404 -26.64 -27.62 -5.61
C ALA A 404 -26.98 -28.60 -6.75
N ALA A 405 -26.39 -28.45 -7.94
CA ALA A 405 -26.55 -29.37 -9.05
C ALA A 405 -26.00 -30.78 -8.73
N VAL A 406 -24.87 -30.87 -8.02
CA VAL A 406 -24.33 -32.15 -7.52
C VAL A 406 -25.25 -32.78 -6.46
N GLN A 407 -25.87 -31.98 -5.60
CA GLN A 407 -26.84 -32.47 -4.60
C GLN A 407 -28.15 -32.95 -5.23
N LEU A 408 -28.68 -32.20 -6.20
CA LEU A 408 -29.98 -32.47 -6.83
C LEU A 408 -29.93 -33.54 -7.92
N SER A 409 -28.77 -33.73 -8.58
CA SER A 409 -28.56 -34.81 -9.55
C SER A 409 -28.41 -36.20 -8.93
N GLY A 410 -28.46 -36.32 -7.60
CA GLY A 410 -28.18 -37.57 -6.90
C GLY A 410 -26.70 -37.94 -6.87
N GLY A 411 -25.78 -37.00 -7.15
CA GLY A 411 -24.32 -37.23 -7.10
C GLY A 411 -23.80 -37.62 -5.71
N THR A 412 -24.58 -37.36 -4.66
CA THR A 412 -24.35 -37.86 -3.30
C THR A 412 -24.48 -39.38 -3.17
N GLN A 413 -25.18 -40.05 -4.09
CA GLN A 413 -25.27 -41.52 -4.15
C GLN A 413 -24.00 -42.16 -4.77
N TYR A 414 -23.19 -41.38 -5.50
CA TYR A 414 -21.87 -41.79 -6.02
C TYR A 414 -20.72 -41.50 -5.03
N LEU A 415 -21.00 -40.77 -3.95
CA LEU A 415 -20.06 -40.45 -2.88
C LEU A 415 -20.10 -41.47 -1.71
N GLN A 416 -20.82 -42.58 -1.86
CA GLN A 416 -20.76 -43.70 -0.93
C GLN A 416 -19.45 -44.49 -1.14
N GLN A 417 -18.64 -44.56 -0.07
CA GLN A 417 -17.30 -45.12 -0.03
C GLN A 417 -17.19 -46.51 -0.69
N GLU A 418 -18.22 -47.35 -0.50
CA GLU A 418 -18.24 -48.72 -1.04
C GLU A 418 -18.38 -48.79 -2.57
N ARG A 419 -19.16 -47.88 -3.19
CA ARG A 419 -19.36 -47.87 -4.64
C ARG A 419 -18.19 -47.23 -5.38
N LEU A 420 -17.55 -46.21 -4.80
CA LEU A 420 -16.36 -45.60 -5.40
C LEU A 420 -15.16 -46.55 -5.33
N GLN A 421 -15.00 -47.30 -4.23
CA GLN A 421 -14.00 -48.35 -4.12
C GLN A 421 -14.31 -49.56 -5.02
N ALA A 422 -15.58 -49.93 -5.21
CA ALA A 422 -15.97 -51.02 -6.12
C ALA A 422 -15.81 -50.64 -7.61
N LEU A 423 -16.20 -49.42 -8.00
CA LEU A 423 -16.10 -48.93 -9.39
C LEU A 423 -14.64 -48.67 -9.80
N ILE A 424 -13.78 -48.26 -8.85
CA ILE A 424 -12.35 -48.08 -9.11
C ILE A 424 -11.60 -49.41 -8.99
N GLY A 425 -12.02 -50.30 -8.08
CA GLY A 425 -11.55 -51.68 -7.98
C GLY A 425 -11.76 -52.48 -9.27
N SER A 426 -12.83 -52.20 -10.04
CA SER A 426 -13.07 -52.84 -11.35
C SER A 426 -12.11 -52.41 -12.47
N TYR A 427 -11.35 -51.30 -12.31
CA TYR A 427 -10.33 -50.87 -13.28
C TYR A 427 -8.91 -51.34 -12.95
N GLY A 428 -8.70 -52.03 -11.83
CA GLY A 428 -7.42 -52.63 -11.45
C GLY A 428 -6.23 -51.65 -11.54
N ALA A 429 -5.18 -52.02 -12.28
CA ALA A 429 -3.94 -51.24 -12.41
C ALA A 429 -4.07 -49.94 -13.22
N LEU A 430 -5.20 -49.69 -13.92
CA LEU A 430 -5.40 -48.47 -14.71
C LEU A 430 -5.80 -47.26 -13.87
N ALA A 431 -6.38 -47.47 -12.69
CA ALA A 431 -6.86 -46.39 -11.83
C ALA A 431 -5.73 -45.47 -11.31
N PRO A 432 -4.58 -45.98 -10.81
CA PRO A 432 -3.44 -45.13 -10.45
C PRO A 432 -2.88 -44.33 -11.64
N ALA A 433 -2.78 -44.95 -12.82
CA ALA A 433 -2.25 -44.30 -14.01
C ALA A 433 -3.15 -43.13 -14.47
N ALA A 434 -4.47 -43.35 -14.49
CA ALA A 434 -5.44 -42.31 -14.82
C ALA A 434 -5.42 -41.16 -13.79
N TYR A 435 -5.28 -41.48 -12.49
CA TYR A 435 -5.18 -40.47 -11.44
C TYR A 435 -3.92 -39.61 -11.58
N VAL A 436 -2.76 -40.25 -11.79
CA VAL A 436 -1.48 -39.55 -11.99
C VAL A 436 -1.54 -38.68 -13.24
N LEU A 437 -2.12 -39.18 -14.34
CA LEU A 437 -2.29 -38.42 -15.57
C LEU A 437 -3.21 -37.21 -15.39
N LEU A 438 -4.36 -37.39 -14.74
CA LEU A 438 -5.28 -36.30 -14.41
C LEU A 438 -4.57 -35.21 -13.60
N TYR A 439 -3.81 -35.61 -12.58
CA TYR A 439 -3.11 -34.66 -11.74
C TYR A 439 -1.92 -34.01 -12.45
N ALA A 440 -1.26 -34.71 -13.38
CA ALA A 440 -0.21 -34.13 -14.22
C ALA A 440 -0.77 -33.05 -15.16
N LEU A 441 -1.99 -33.21 -15.67
CA LEU A 441 -2.62 -32.22 -16.56
C LEU A 441 -3.26 -31.05 -15.82
N ALA A 442 -3.69 -31.25 -14.57
CA ALA A 442 -4.42 -30.25 -13.80
C ALA A 442 -3.70 -28.89 -13.66
N PRO A 443 -2.41 -28.82 -13.30
CA PRO A 443 -1.69 -27.55 -13.21
C PRO A 443 -1.57 -26.82 -14.55
N VAL A 444 -1.46 -27.58 -15.66
CA VAL A 444 -1.39 -27.03 -17.01
C VAL A 444 -2.73 -26.39 -17.41
N LEU A 445 -3.83 -27.00 -16.99
CA LEU A 445 -5.20 -26.53 -17.23
C LEU A 445 -5.71 -25.55 -16.15
N PHE A 446 -4.84 -25.10 -15.24
CA PHE A 446 -5.20 -24.23 -14.11
C PHE A 446 -6.29 -24.79 -13.18
N LEU A 447 -6.47 -26.11 -13.16
CA LEU A 447 -7.40 -26.77 -12.25
C LEU A 447 -6.87 -26.75 -10.80
N PRO A 448 -7.75 -26.65 -9.79
CA PRO A 448 -7.33 -26.68 -8.40
C PRO A 448 -6.82 -28.07 -8.01
N GLY A 449 -5.63 -28.15 -7.40
CA GLY A 449 -5.03 -29.42 -6.99
C GLY A 449 -5.68 -30.06 -5.75
N LEU A 450 -6.22 -29.26 -4.83
CA LEU A 450 -6.75 -29.75 -3.54
C LEU A 450 -7.87 -30.81 -3.69
N PRO A 451 -8.88 -30.64 -4.57
CA PRO A 451 -9.88 -31.70 -4.81
C PRO A 451 -9.25 -33.01 -5.27
N ILE A 452 -8.25 -32.95 -6.16
CA ILE A 452 -7.56 -34.13 -6.69
C ILE A 452 -6.74 -34.81 -5.58
N THR A 453 -6.08 -34.05 -4.72
CA THR A 453 -5.38 -34.57 -3.53
C THR A 453 -6.35 -35.29 -2.58
N ILE A 454 -7.52 -34.72 -2.32
CA ILE A 454 -8.53 -35.33 -1.42
C ILE A 454 -9.01 -36.67 -2.00
N VAL A 455 -9.31 -36.71 -3.29
CA VAL A 455 -9.68 -37.95 -4.00
C VAL A 455 -8.58 -39.01 -3.87
N GLY A 456 -7.31 -38.61 -3.99
CA GLY A 456 -6.17 -39.52 -3.87
C GLY A 456 -6.14 -40.29 -2.54
N GLY A 457 -6.38 -39.61 -1.42
CA GLY A 457 -6.38 -40.27 -0.11
C GLY A 457 -7.65 -41.09 0.16
N ILE A 458 -8.81 -40.64 -0.34
CA ILE A 458 -10.07 -41.40 -0.22
C ILE A 458 -10.01 -42.71 -1.02
N VAL A 459 -9.45 -42.66 -2.22
CA VAL A 459 -9.45 -43.78 -3.17
C VAL A 459 -8.31 -44.76 -2.92
N PHE A 460 -7.08 -44.26 -2.74
CA PHE A 460 -5.88 -45.10 -2.68
C PHE A 460 -5.32 -45.27 -1.26
N GLY A 461 -5.98 -44.67 -0.26
CA GLY A 461 -5.57 -44.76 1.14
C GLY A 461 -4.31 -43.94 1.46
N PRO A 462 -3.82 -44.03 2.72
CA PRO A 462 -2.80 -43.12 3.24
C PRO A 462 -1.41 -43.30 2.65
N VAL A 463 -1.07 -44.51 2.17
CA VAL A 463 0.27 -44.83 1.64
C VAL A 463 0.32 -44.62 0.12
N TRP A 464 -0.50 -45.35 -0.62
CA TRP A 464 -0.52 -45.27 -2.08
C TRP A 464 -1.11 -43.95 -2.60
N GLY A 465 -2.01 -43.32 -1.84
CA GLY A 465 -2.45 -41.96 -2.11
C GLY A 465 -1.27 -40.98 -2.13
N VAL A 466 -0.36 -41.05 -1.15
CA VAL A 466 0.82 -40.16 -1.11
C VAL A 466 1.69 -40.37 -2.34
N VAL A 467 1.97 -41.63 -2.67
CA VAL A 467 2.81 -41.99 -3.82
C VAL A 467 2.23 -41.44 -5.12
N TYR A 468 0.97 -41.72 -5.42
CA TYR A 468 0.36 -41.28 -6.69
C TYR A 468 0.14 -39.76 -6.73
N THR A 469 -0.24 -39.16 -5.60
CA THR A 469 -0.45 -37.70 -5.48
C THR A 469 0.85 -36.93 -5.66
N ILE A 470 1.96 -37.34 -5.01
CA ILE A 470 3.24 -36.62 -5.15
C ILE A 470 3.83 -36.78 -6.55
N VAL A 471 3.70 -37.97 -7.16
CA VAL A 471 4.17 -38.22 -8.53
C VAL A 471 3.36 -37.37 -9.52
N GLY A 472 2.03 -37.39 -9.43
CA GLY A 472 1.16 -36.58 -10.29
C GLY A 472 1.35 -35.08 -10.11
N ALA A 473 1.43 -34.59 -8.86
CA ALA A 473 1.65 -33.18 -8.57
C ALA A 473 3.02 -32.69 -9.07
N THR A 474 4.07 -33.50 -8.90
CA THR A 474 5.43 -33.17 -9.37
C THR A 474 5.51 -33.21 -10.90
N ALA A 475 4.90 -34.21 -11.53
CA ALA A 475 4.79 -34.29 -12.99
C ALA A 475 4.05 -33.08 -13.57
N GLY A 476 2.92 -32.69 -12.99
CA GLY A 476 2.15 -31.53 -13.44
C GLY A 476 2.84 -30.19 -13.20
N ALA A 477 3.52 -30.05 -12.06
CA ALA A 477 4.37 -28.89 -11.80
C ALA A 477 5.51 -28.78 -12.82
N SER A 478 6.07 -29.92 -13.24
CA SER A 478 7.13 -30.01 -14.24
C SER A 478 6.62 -29.69 -15.64
N LEU A 479 5.46 -30.21 -16.02
CA LEU A 479 4.81 -29.90 -17.31
C LEU A 479 4.50 -28.42 -17.43
N ALA A 480 3.86 -27.81 -16.43
CA ALA A 480 3.55 -26.38 -16.43
C ALA A 480 4.82 -25.51 -16.51
N PHE A 481 5.89 -25.91 -15.81
CA PHE A 481 7.20 -25.26 -15.88
C PHE A 481 7.82 -25.34 -17.28
N LEU A 482 7.79 -26.52 -17.91
CA LEU A 482 8.36 -26.73 -19.25
C LEU A 482 7.56 -25.99 -20.33
N VAL A 483 6.22 -26.00 -20.23
CA VAL A 483 5.35 -25.22 -21.10
C VAL A 483 5.68 -23.73 -20.99
N ALA A 484 5.83 -23.22 -19.76
CA ALA A 484 6.22 -21.82 -19.57
C ALA A 484 7.60 -21.51 -20.18
N ARG A 485 8.56 -22.43 -20.02
CA ARG A 485 9.95 -22.25 -20.47
C ARG A 485 10.16 -22.30 -21.98
N TYR A 486 9.42 -23.18 -22.67
CA TYR A 486 9.65 -23.44 -24.10
C TYR A 486 8.56 -22.88 -25.01
N VAL A 487 7.34 -22.67 -24.51
CA VAL A 487 6.21 -22.20 -25.34
C VAL A 487 5.87 -20.74 -25.06
N ALA A 488 5.95 -20.30 -23.79
CA ALA A 488 5.53 -18.94 -23.40
C ALA A 488 6.69 -17.96 -23.22
N ARG A 489 7.95 -18.44 -23.17
CA ARG A 489 9.10 -17.62 -22.76
C ARG A 489 9.36 -16.44 -23.69
N ASP A 490 9.32 -16.62 -25.00
CA ASP A 490 9.63 -15.54 -25.95
C ASP A 490 8.55 -14.46 -25.96
N TRP A 491 7.27 -14.85 -25.85
CA TRP A 491 6.14 -13.91 -25.77
C TRP A 491 6.12 -13.12 -24.46
N VAL A 492 6.51 -13.75 -23.34
CA VAL A 492 6.51 -13.13 -22.01
C VAL A 492 7.79 -12.33 -21.75
N ALA A 493 8.96 -12.80 -22.18
CA ALA A 493 10.24 -12.09 -22.02
C ALA A 493 10.23 -10.73 -22.73
N ALA A 494 9.54 -10.61 -23.87
CA ALA A 494 9.32 -9.34 -24.56
C ALA A 494 8.47 -8.32 -23.76
N LYS A 495 7.71 -8.79 -22.75
CA LYS A 495 6.84 -7.96 -21.89
C LYS A 495 7.33 -7.82 -20.45
N LEU A 496 8.28 -8.66 -20.03
CA LEU A 496 8.88 -8.65 -18.69
C LEU A 496 10.33 -8.15 -18.78
N THR A 497 10.50 -6.86 -19.04
CA THR A 497 11.80 -6.18 -18.99
C THR A 497 11.82 -5.18 -17.83
N GLY A 498 12.88 -5.18 -17.04
CA GLY A 498 13.10 -4.19 -15.98
C GLY A 498 13.96 -4.66 -14.81
N PRO A 499 14.57 -3.72 -14.05
CA PRO A 499 15.61 -4.01 -13.06
C PRO A 499 15.15 -4.87 -11.87
N ARG A 500 13.84 -4.90 -11.57
CA ARG A 500 13.26 -5.82 -10.56
C ARG A 500 13.17 -7.25 -11.07
N TRP A 501 12.85 -7.43 -12.34
CA TRP A 501 12.86 -8.75 -12.98
C TRP A 501 14.30 -9.25 -13.09
N ASP A 502 15.24 -8.40 -13.48
CA ASP A 502 16.66 -8.76 -13.53
C ASP A 502 17.25 -9.08 -12.15
N LYS A 503 16.84 -8.33 -11.11
CA LYS A 503 17.23 -8.64 -9.73
C LYS A 503 16.61 -9.95 -9.25
N LEU A 504 15.32 -10.16 -9.48
CA LEU A 504 14.64 -11.40 -9.13
C LEU A 504 15.25 -12.59 -9.89
N ASP A 505 15.51 -12.45 -11.18
CA ASP A 505 16.14 -13.48 -12.00
C ASP A 505 17.59 -13.75 -11.56
N ARG A 506 18.36 -12.72 -11.17
CA ARG A 506 19.69 -12.91 -10.57
C ARG A 506 19.66 -13.60 -9.20
N GLU A 507 18.75 -13.22 -8.32
CA GLU A 507 18.59 -13.86 -7.00
C GLU A 507 18.14 -15.31 -7.14
N VAL A 508 17.25 -15.57 -8.09
CA VAL A 508 16.76 -16.89 -8.45
C VAL A 508 17.84 -17.70 -9.19
N ALA A 509 18.74 -17.08 -9.96
CA ALA A 509 19.90 -17.74 -10.56
C ALA A 509 20.89 -18.21 -9.48
N GLN A 510 21.15 -17.39 -8.46
CA GLN A 510 22.11 -17.69 -7.40
C GLN A 510 21.57 -18.67 -6.35
N HIS A 511 20.26 -18.68 -6.09
CA HIS A 511 19.64 -19.46 -5.00
C HIS A 511 18.38 -20.24 -5.40
N GLY A 512 18.25 -20.61 -6.68
CA GLY A 512 17.01 -21.13 -7.28
C GLY A 512 16.31 -22.23 -6.48
N TRP A 513 17.04 -23.25 -6.02
CA TRP A 513 16.45 -24.33 -5.23
C TRP A 513 15.91 -23.87 -3.87
N LYS A 514 16.55 -22.89 -3.21
CA LYS A 514 16.11 -22.35 -1.91
C LYS A 514 14.81 -21.57 -2.06
N VAL A 515 14.69 -20.81 -3.14
CA VAL A 515 13.48 -20.03 -3.46
C VAL A 515 12.31 -20.98 -3.75
N VAL A 516 12.53 -22.01 -4.58
CA VAL A 516 11.51 -23.05 -4.85
C VAL A 516 11.11 -23.73 -3.55
N ALA A 517 12.07 -24.23 -2.75
CA ALA A 517 11.79 -24.88 -1.47
C ALA A 517 10.95 -24.01 -0.52
N PHE A 518 11.33 -22.74 -0.36
CA PHE A 518 10.61 -21.80 0.49
C PHE A 518 9.16 -21.59 0.04
N THR A 519 8.92 -21.42 -1.26
CA THR A 519 7.56 -21.23 -1.79
C THR A 519 6.70 -22.50 -1.74
N ARG A 520 7.29 -23.69 -1.68
CA ARG A 520 6.55 -24.95 -1.48
C ARG A 520 6.19 -25.21 -0.03
N LEU A 521 7.05 -24.81 0.91
CA LEU A 521 6.80 -24.93 2.34
C LEU A 521 5.83 -23.87 2.87
N ILE A 522 5.78 -22.69 2.24
CA ILE A 522 4.90 -21.58 2.64
C ILE A 522 3.87 -21.31 1.54
N PRO A 523 2.59 -21.68 1.73
CA PRO A 523 1.54 -21.50 0.73
C PRO A 523 1.04 -20.05 0.68
N ALA A 524 1.95 -19.09 0.44
CA ALA A 524 1.63 -17.67 0.28
C ALA A 524 1.12 -17.34 -1.13
N PHE A 525 1.41 -18.20 -2.11
CA PHE A 525 1.11 -17.97 -3.52
C PHE A 525 0.40 -19.18 -4.16
N PRO A 526 -0.46 -18.96 -5.17
CA PRO A 526 -1.16 -20.05 -5.86
C PRO A 526 -0.19 -21.01 -6.57
N PHE A 527 -0.36 -22.31 -6.31
CA PHE A 527 0.48 -23.38 -6.86
C PHE A 527 0.63 -23.32 -8.39
N ASN A 528 -0.48 -23.17 -9.11
CA ASN A 528 -0.49 -23.14 -10.59
C ASN A 528 0.34 -21.96 -11.11
N LEU A 529 0.16 -20.76 -10.54
CA LEU A 529 0.88 -19.56 -10.97
C LEU A 529 2.39 -19.66 -10.71
N LEU A 530 2.78 -20.24 -9.57
CA LEU A 530 4.19 -20.44 -9.23
C LEU A 530 4.91 -21.32 -10.26
N ASN A 531 4.26 -22.38 -10.74
CA ASN A 531 4.88 -23.32 -11.69
C ASN A 531 5.25 -22.62 -13.00
N TYR A 532 4.36 -21.78 -13.53
CA TYR A 532 4.63 -20.95 -14.71
C TYR A 532 5.68 -19.88 -14.43
N ALA A 533 5.59 -19.21 -13.28
CA ALA A 533 6.55 -18.17 -12.90
C ALA A 533 7.98 -18.72 -12.85
N PHE A 534 8.21 -19.88 -12.23
CA PHE A 534 9.52 -20.51 -12.19
C PHE A 534 10.04 -20.94 -13.57
N GLY A 535 9.16 -21.38 -14.47
CA GLY A 535 9.56 -21.73 -15.83
C GLY A 535 10.10 -20.54 -16.64
N LEU A 536 9.67 -19.33 -16.31
CA LEU A 536 10.13 -18.07 -16.90
C LEU A 536 11.44 -17.54 -16.29
N THR A 537 11.85 -18.04 -15.12
CA THR A 537 13.11 -17.68 -14.46
C THR A 537 14.29 -18.55 -14.91
N SER A 538 15.50 -18.20 -14.50
CA SER A 538 16.75 -18.94 -14.73
C SER A 538 16.95 -20.22 -13.90
N VAL A 539 16.00 -20.64 -13.06
CA VAL A 539 16.14 -21.89 -12.25
C VAL A 539 16.35 -23.11 -13.14
N SER A 540 17.32 -23.96 -12.83
CA SER A 540 17.49 -25.23 -13.54
C SER A 540 16.31 -26.18 -13.29
N PHE A 541 15.88 -26.90 -14.33
CA PHE A 541 14.74 -27.82 -14.23
C PHE A 541 14.95 -28.87 -13.12
N LEU A 542 16.17 -29.38 -12.97
CA LEU A 542 16.49 -30.39 -11.97
C LEU A 542 16.36 -29.85 -10.53
N GLN A 543 16.84 -28.63 -10.26
CA GLN A 543 16.65 -27.99 -8.96
C GLN A 543 15.18 -27.76 -8.65
N TYR A 544 14.40 -27.34 -9.65
CA TYR A 544 12.96 -27.15 -9.50
C TYR A 544 12.23 -28.47 -9.22
N LEU A 545 12.56 -29.54 -9.95
CA LEU A 545 11.96 -30.87 -9.82
C LEU A 545 12.21 -31.45 -8.43
N VAL A 546 13.48 -31.51 -8.01
CA VAL A 546 13.89 -32.10 -6.73
C VAL A 546 13.33 -31.28 -5.55
N ALA A 547 13.46 -29.95 -5.59
CA ALA A 547 12.93 -29.10 -4.52
C ALA A 547 11.40 -29.20 -4.44
N THR A 548 10.69 -29.29 -5.57
CA THR A 548 9.23 -29.45 -5.58
C THR A 548 8.82 -30.79 -4.98
N PHE A 549 9.46 -31.90 -5.38
CA PHE A 549 9.16 -33.23 -4.84
C PHE A 549 9.39 -33.31 -3.32
N VAL A 550 10.57 -32.89 -2.87
CA VAL A 550 10.98 -33.01 -1.45
C VAL A 550 10.16 -32.07 -0.57
N CYS A 551 9.99 -30.81 -0.95
CA CYS A 551 9.35 -29.83 -0.09
C CYS A 551 7.82 -29.93 -0.07
N MET A 552 7.19 -30.56 -1.08
CA MET A 552 5.75 -30.82 -1.05
C MET A 552 5.39 -32.10 -0.30
N LEU A 553 6.32 -33.03 -0.13
CA LEU A 553 6.06 -34.33 0.47
C LEU A 553 5.45 -34.25 1.89
N PRO A 554 5.95 -33.41 2.82
CA PRO A 554 5.36 -33.32 4.17
C PRO A 554 3.89 -32.87 4.15
N ALA A 555 3.58 -31.86 3.33
CA ALA A 555 2.21 -31.38 3.17
C ALA A 555 1.33 -32.43 2.48
N CYS A 556 1.84 -33.11 1.46
CA CYS A 556 1.16 -34.20 0.77
C CYS A 556 0.77 -35.32 1.74
N ILE A 557 1.71 -35.79 2.57
CA ILE A 557 1.46 -36.80 3.60
C ILE A 557 0.34 -36.35 4.54
N ALA A 558 0.45 -35.12 5.08
CA ALA A 558 -0.56 -34.60 6.01
C ALA A 558 -1.96 -34.57 5.39
N TYR A 559 -2.09 -34.05 4.16
CA TYR A 559 -3.38 -33.95 3.47
C TYR A 559 -3.96 -35.32 3.09
N ILE A 560 -3.13 -36.26 2.63
CA ILE A 560 -3.58 -37.59 2.21
C ILE A 560 -3.96 -38.46 3.41
N VAL A 561 -3.17 -38.45 4.48
CA VAL A 561 -3.50 -39.19 5.71
C VAL A 561 -4.82 -38.67 6.29
N PHE A 562 -5.02 -37.35 6.30
CA PHE A 562 -6.30 -36.76 6.69
C PHE A 562 -7.45 -37.16 5.75
N SER A 563 -7.29 -37.01 4.44
CA SER A 563 -8.36 -37.29 3.48
C SER A 563 -8.76 -38.76 3.42
N SER A 564 -7.82 -39.68 3.64
CA SER A 564 -8.09 -41.12 3.75
C SER A 564 -9.03 -41.50 4.89
N SER A 565 -9.13 -40.65 5.92
CA SER A 565 -9.99 -40.87 7.09
C SER A 565 -11.20 -39.91 7.14
N LEU A 566 -11.34 -39.03 6.13
CA LEU A 566 -12.34 -37.97 6.09
C LEU A 566 -13.78 -38.50 6.09
N LEU A 567 -14.05 -39.56 5.34
CA LEU A 567 -15.36 -40.18 5.26
C LEU A 567 -15.78 -40.82 6.60
N GLY A 568 -14.83 -41.48 7.29
CA GLY A 568 -15.04 -42.03 8.63
C GLY A 568 -15.39 -40.95 9.65
N LEU A 569 -14.70 -39.80 9.59
CA LEU A 569 -14.95 -38.65 10.46
C LEU A 569 -16.35 -38.06 10.28
N ILE A 570 -16.79 -37.91 9.03
CA ILE A 570 -18.12 -37.39 8.68
C ILE A 570 -19.22 -38.34 9.15
N SER A 571 -18.95 -39.65 9.18
CA SER A 571 -19.83 -40.67 9.75
C SER A 571 -19.76 -40.82 11.27
N GLY A 572 -19.03 -39.94 11.97
CA GLY A 572 -18.94 -39.92 13.44
C GLY A 572 -17.93 -40.89 14.06
N LYS A 573 -17.11 -41.59 13.26
CA LYS A 573 -16.08 -42.52 13.73
C LYS A 573 -14.71 -41.86 13.68
N VAL A 574 -14.13 -41.57 14.84
CA VAL A 574 -12.76 -41.02 14.94
C VAL A 574 -11.76 -42.17 14.95
N SER A 575 -11.06 -42.39 13.83
CA SER A 575 -9.97 -43.36 13.76
C SER A 575 -8.64 -42.76 14.25
N PRO A 576 -7.68 -43.58 14.72
CA PRO A 576 -6.33 -43.10 15.05
C PRO A 576 -5.64 -42.40 13.87
N THR A 577 -5.90 -42.85 12.63
CA THR A 577 -5.37 -42.24 11.40
C THR A 577 -5.93 -40.83 11.16
N ALA A 578 -7.18 -40.58 11.53
CA ALA A 578 -7.76 -39.24 11.47
C ALA A 578 -7.11 -38.28 12.46
N LEU A 579 -6.86 -38.73 13.70
CA LEU A 579 -6.19 -37.94 14.72
C LEU A 579 -4.76 -37.58 14.28
N VAL A 580 -4.03 -38.55 13.71
CA VAL A 580 -2.70 -38.34 13.12
C VAL A 580 -2.76 -37.33 11.97
N GLY A 581 -3.74 -37.46 11.06
CA GLY A 581 -3.94 -36.51 9.96
C GLY A 581 -4.21 -35.08 10.43
N ILE A 582 -5.06 -34.91 11.44
CA ILE A 582 -5.38 -33.60 12.05
C ILE A 582 -4.15 -32.98 12.70
N VAL A 583 -3.39 -33.77 13.48
CA VAL A 583 -2.15 -33.32 14.13
C VAL A 583 -1.09 -32.94 13.10
N LEU A 584 -0.92 -33.73 12.04
CA LEU A 584 0.02 -33.43 10.96
C LEU A 584 -0.35 -32.14 10.20
N ILE A 585 -1.63 -31.92 9.89
CA ILE A 585 -2.08 -30.66 9.26
C ILE A 585 -1.84 -29.47 10.18
N ALA A 586 -2.13 -29.61 11.48
CA ALA A 586 -1.88 -28.55 12.46
C ALA A 586 -0.38 -28.22 12.55
N LEU A 587 0.50 -29.23 12.63
CA LEU A 587 1.96 -29.06 12.64
C LEU A 587 2.48 -28.38 11.36
N VAL A 588 2.03 -28.85 10.18
CA VAL A 588 2.42 -28.27 8.88
C VAL A 588 1.91 -26.84 8.74
N SER A 589 0.71 -26.53 9.24
CA SER A 589 0.16 -25.17 9.22
C SER A 589 0.83 -24.21 10.20
N LEU A 590 1.43 -24.73 11.28
CA LEU A 590 2.15 -23.95 12.30
C LEU A 590 3.63 -23.71 11.93
N LEU A 591 4.23 -24.54 11.06
CA LEU A 591 5.61 -24.38 10.58
C LEU A 591 5.94 -22.97 10.06
N PRO A 592 5.10 -22.33 9.21
CA PRO A 592 5.33 -20.95 8.76
C PRO A 592 5.29 -19.91 9.89
N VAL A 593 4.47 -20.14 10.93
CA VAL A 593 4.35 -19.25 12.09
C VAL A 593 5.57 -19.37 12.99
N ALA A 594 6.02 -20.61 13.24
CA ALA A 594 7.23 -20.90 14.01
C ALA A 594 8.49 -20.35 13.32
N TYR A 595 8.62 -20.55 12.00
CA TYR A 595 9.74 -20.00 11.22
C TYR A 595 9.81 -18.46 11.27
N ARG A 596 8.66 -17.78 11.15
CA ARG A 596 8.59 -16.31 11.30
C ARG A 596 9.01 -15.83 12.69
N LYS A 597 8.64 -16.58 13.74
CA LYS A 597 8.99 -16.26 15.13
C LYS A 597 10.46 -16.50 15.45
N ILE A 598 11.08 -17.54 14.86
CA ILE A 598 12.50 -17.85 15.01
C ILE A 598 13.35 -16.86 14.23
N LYS A 599 13.06 -16.61 12.94
CA LYS A 599 13.81 -15.63 12.14
C LYS A 599 13.63 -14.19 12.66
N GLY A 600 12.45 -13.89 13.22
CA GLY A 600 12.20 -12.63 13.93
C GLY A 600 12.97 -12.48 15.24
N ARG A 601 13.46 -13.57 15.86
CA ARG A 601 14.37 -13.54 17.02
C ARG A 601 15.83 -13.43 16.59
N THR A 602 16.26 -14.18 15.57
CA THR A 602 17.65 -14.13 15.07
C THR A 602 17.98 -12.78 14.42
N ALA A 603 17.01 -12.12 13.78
CA ALA A 603 17.19 -10.74 13.26
C ALA A 603 17.19 -9.68 14.37
N VAL A 604 16.72 -10.00 15.59
CA VAL A 604 16.79 -9.13 16.77
C VAL A 604 18.12 -9.34 17.49
N GLU A 605 18.65 -10.56 17.53
CA GLU A 605 19.96 -10.89 18.13
C GLU A 605 21.15 -10.43 17.26
N ALA A 606 21.07 -10.57 15.93
CA ALA A 606 22.11 -10.08 15.01
C ALA A 606 22.12 -8.54 14.81
N GLY A 607 21.15 -7.83 15.39
CA GLY A 607 21.12 -6.36 15.44
C GLY A 607 21.65 -5.77 16.74
N GLN A 608 22.28 -6.61 17.59
CA GLN A 608 22.87 -6.23 18.88
C GLN A 608 24.39 -6.49 18.97
N GLU A 609 25.06 -6.78 17.85
CA GLU A 609 26.53 -6.80 17.74
C GLU A 609 27.07 -5.61 16.94
#